data_AF-A0A0N4XBV9-F1
#
_entry.id   AF-A0A0N4XBV9-F1
#
_cell.length_a   1.000
_cell.length_b   1.000
_cell.length_c   1.000
_cell.angle_alpha   90.00
_cell.angle_beta   90.00
_cell.angle_gamma   90.00
#
_symmetry.space_group_name_H-M   'P 1'
#
loop_
_entity.id
_entity.type
_entity.pdbx_description
1 polymer ?
#
loop_
_entity_poly.entity_id
_entity_poly.type
_entity_poly.pdbx_seq_one_letter_code
_entity_poly.pdbx_strand_id
1 'polypeptide(L)'
;MCLPKTYDQRLQADSLGTKLETVLSVMHDPKSRYHGHDIEARMEYLVHIIVQYSKKKCYVVPERTFHSISDLITYYLNHTMIFRSQQIQLNRGVGLASWEFRADSLQLDQLICMFSCGEVRRGKILRKDTDPTDVAIKTVGYLV
;
A
#
# COMPACT_ATOMS: atom_id res chain seq x y z
N MET A 1 -1.79 16.38 21.69
CA MET A 1 -1.35 15.77 20.42
C MET A 1 -2.57 15.12 19.80
N CYS A 2 -3.24 15.83 18.90
CA CYS A 2 -4.51 15.39 18.33
C CYS A 2 -4.23 14.49 17.12
N LEU A 3 -4.56 13.20 17.23
CA LEU A 3 -4.64 12.29 16.10
C LEU A 3 -5.71 12.84 15.15
N PRO A 4 -5.46 12.96 13.83
CA PRO A 4 -6.52 13.26 12.89
C PRO A 4 -7.51 12.08 12.95
N LYS A 5 -8.80 12.40 13.10
CA LYS A 5 -9.88 11.44 12.92
C LYS A 5 -9.75 10.91 11.49
N THR A 6 -9.13 9.74 11.33
CA THR A 6 -9.32 8.92 10.14
C THR A 6 -10.82 8.71 10.02
N TYR A 7 -11.42 9.42 9.08
CA TYR A 7 -12.76 9.12 8.61
C TYR A 7 -12.68 7.67 8.11
N ASP A 8 -13.22 6.75 8.90
CA ASP A 8 -12.90 5.33 8.82
C ASP A 8 -13.64 4.72 7.64
N GLN A 9 -13.08 4.89 6.43
CA GLN A 9 -13.57 4.28 5.18
C GLN A 9 -13.77 2.76 5.32
N ARG A 10 -13.13 2.13 6.33
CA ARG A 10 -13.24 0.70 6.65
C ARG A 10 -14.58 0.35 7.29
N LEU A 11 -15.16 1.24 8.11
CA LEU A 11 -16.51 1.05 8.67
C LEU A 11 -17.59 1.12 7.57
N GLN A 12 -17.35 1.90 6.52
CA GLN A 12 -18.30 2.06 5.41
C GLN A 12 -18.30 0.83 4.49
N ALA A 13 -17.13 0.24 4.23
CA ALA A 13 -17.01 -0.98 3.41
C ALA A 13 -17.70 -2.21 4.05
N ASP A 14 -17.62 -2.34 5.38
CA ASP A 14 -18.32 -3.40 6.14
C ASP A 14 -19.86 -3.28 6.02
N SER A 15 -20.38 -2.06 5.85
CA SER A 15 -21.82 -1.79 5.72
C SER A 15 -22.39 -2.07 4.32
N LEU A 16 -21.54 -2.10 3.29
CA LEU A 16 -21.91 -2.24 1.88
C LEU A 16 -21.73 -3.66 1.33
N GLY A 17 -21.32 -4.62 2.16
CA GLY A 17 -21.09 -6.01 1.74
C GLY A 17 -19.87 -6.20 0.82
N THR A 18 -19.09 -5.14 0.59
CA THR A 18 -17.83 -5.19 -0.14
C THR A 18 -16.76 -5.85 0.72
N LYS A 19 -16.32 -7.05 0.33
CA LYS A 19 -15.18 -7.75 0.93
C LYS A 19 -13.94 -6.85 0.79
N LEU A 20 -13.51 -6.25 1.89
CA LEU A 20 -12.26 -5.48 1.91
C LEU A 20 -11.11 -6.48 1.83
N GLU A 21 -10.32 -6.41 0.76
CA GLU A 21 -9.11 -7.19 0.59
C GLU A 21 -7.92 -6.24 0.54
N THR A 22 -6.88 -6.54 1.32
CA THR A 22 -5.59 -5.85 1.25
C THR A 22 -4.57 -6.83 0.67
N VAL A 23 -3.70 -6.37 -0.21
CA VAL A 23 -2.61 -7.20 -0.77
C VAL A 23 -1.31 -6.90 -0.05
N LEU A 24 -0.67 -7.94 0.47
CA LEU A 24 0.70 -7.93 0.96
C LEU A 24 1.61 -8.57 -0.09
N SER A 25 2.42 -7.75 -0.76
CA SER A 25 3.39 -8.22 -1.75
C SER A 25 4.73 -8.50 -1.08
N VAL A 26 5.24 -9.72 -1.24
CA VAL A 26 6.48 -10.19 -0.61
C VAL A 26 7.45 -10.65 -1.69
N MET A 27 8.71 -10.23 -1.59
CA MET A 27 9.80 -10.81 -2.38
C MET A 27 10.27 -12.10 -1.70
N HIS A 28 9.99 -13.24 -2.31
CA HIS A 28 10.31 -14.57 -1.82
C HIS A 28 11.39 -15.22 -2.70
N ASP A 29 12.65 -15.06 -2.30
CA ASP A 29 13.80 -15.70 -2.95
C ASP A 29 14.56 -16.58 -1.93
N PRO A 30 14.04 -17.79 -1.62
CA PRO A 30 14.64 -18.65 -0.59
C PRO A 30 16.01 -19.20 -0.99
N LYS A 31 16.39 -19.09 -2.27
CA LYS A 31 17.67 -19.58 -2.80
C LYS A 31 18.67 -18.45 -3.08
N SER A 32 18.31 -17.20 -2.80
CA SER A 32 19.12 -16.00 -3.07
C SER A 32 19.66 -15.95 -4.50
N ARG A 33 18.84 -16.33 -5.48
CA ARG A 33 19.24 -16.42 -6.90
C ARG A 33 18.99 -15.12 -7.68
N TYR A 34 18.20 -14.20 -7.13
CA TYR A 34 17.99 -12.91 -7.74
C TYR A 34 19.17 -11.98 -7.45
N HIS A 35 19.94 -11.65 -8.49
CA HIS A 35 21.14 -10.80 -8.39
C HIS A 35 20.98 -9.39 -8.99
N GLY A 36 19.76 -9.00 -9.33
CA GLY A 36 19.40 -7.62 -9.64
C GLY A 36 19.75 -7.18 -11.06
N HIS A 37 18.71 -6.73 -11.79
CA HIS A 37 18.66 -5.72 -12.86
C HIS A 37 17.49 -6.02 -13.82
N ASP A 38 17.11 -7.29 -13.92
CA ASP A 38 15.97 -7.73 -14.72
C ASP A 38 14.66 -7.65 -13.93
N ILE A 39 13.74 -6.81 -14.43
CA ILE A 39 12.41 -6.58 -13.84
C ILE A 39 11.52 -7.81 -14.04
N GLU A 40 11.59 -8.48 -15.19
CA GLU A 40 10.76 -9.66 -15.47
C GLU A 40 11.17 -10.82 -14.57
N ALA A 41 12.47 -11.08 -14.46
CA ALA A 41 13.01 -12.08 -13.54
C ALA A 41 12.61 -11.78 -12.09
N ARG A 42 12.54 -10.50 -11.69
CA ARG A 42 12.08 -10.12 -10.33
C ARG A 42 10.62 -10.50 -10.08
N MET A 43 9.75 -10.41 -11.09
CA MET A 43 8.32 -10.73 -10.94
C MET A 43 8.11 -12.20 -10.55
N GLU A 44 8.99 -13.11 -10.97
CA GLU A 44 8.92 -14.53 -10.61
C GLU A 44 9.08 -14.79 -9.10
N TYR A 45 9.76 -13.87 -8.40
CA TYR A 45 9.98 -13.94 -6.96
C TYR A 45 8.96 -13.14 -6.15
N LEU A 46 7.99 -12.48 -6.79
CA LEU A 46 6.94 -11.75 -6.09
C LEU A 46 5.76 -12.66 -5.76
N VAL A 47 5.43 -12.73 -4.47
CA VAL A 47 4.25 -13.42 -3.96
C VAL A 47 3.25 -12.39 -3.45
N HIS A 48 2.06 -12.37 -4.05
CA HIS A 48 0.95 -11.54 -3.61
C HIS A 48 0.06 -12.33 -2.65
N ILE A 49 0.09 -11.92 -1.38
CA ILE A 49 -0.68 -12.53 -0.31
C ILE A 49 -1.93 -11.68 -0.08
N ILE A 50 -3.10 -12.29 -0.18
CA ILE A 50 -4.37 -11.61 0.09
C ILE A 50 -4.64 -11.66 1.59
N VAL A 51 -4.70 -10.50 2.22
CA VAL A 51 -5.17 -10.32 3.59
C VAL A 51 -6.67 -10.08 3.53
N GLN A 52 -7.42 -11.00 4.12
CA GLN A 52 -8.88 -10.96 4.18
C GLN A 52 -9.32 -10.25 5.45
N TYR A 53 -10.50 -9.63 5.37
CA TYR A 53 -11.18 -9.01 6.50
C TYR A 53 -12.54 -9.66 6.73
N SER A 54 -12.83 -9.99 7.99
CA SER A 54 -14.14 -10.49 8.42
C SER A 54 -14.35 -10.17 9.89
N LYS A 55 -15.57 -9.74 10.25
CA LYS A 55 -15.97 -9.46 11.64
C LYS A 55 -14.95 -8.58 12.39
N LYS A 56 -14.46 -7.52 11.74
CA LYS A 56 -13.44 -6.58 12.27
C LYS A 56 -12.09 -7.23 12.61
N LYS A 57 -11.78 -8.38 12.02
CA LYS A 57 -10.47 -9.03 12.12
C LYS A 57 -9.86 -9.21 10.74
N CYS A 58 -8.55 -9.15 10.66
CA CYS A 58 -7.79 -9.47 9.45
C CYS A 58 -7.05 -10.80 9.60
N TYR A 59 -6.88 -11.52 8.49
CA TYR A 59 -6.18 -12.80 8.47
C TYR A 59 -5.69 -13.14 7.07
N VAL A 60 -4.67 -14.00 6.99
CA VAL A 60 -4.26 -14.66 5.74
C VAL A 60 -4.84 -16.07 5.68
N VAL A 61 -4.81 -16.78 6.82
CA VAL A 61 -5.41 -18.10 7.02
C VAL A 61 -6.44 -18.01 8.16
N PRO A 62 -7.66 -18.58 8.01
CA PRO A 62 -8.77 -18.36 8.96
C PRO A 62 -8.47 -18.75 10.43
N GLU A 63 -7.54 -19.68 10.64
CA GLU A 63 -7.16 -20.22 11.96
C GLU A 63 -6.42 -19.17 12.82
N ARG A 64 -5.88 -18.11 12.18
CA ARG A 64 -5.15 -17.05 12.86
C ARG A 64 -5.63 -15.68 12.40
N THR A 65 -6.34 -15.01 13.31
CA THR A 65 -6.94 -13.70 13.09
C THR A 65 -6.31 -12.62 13.96
N PHE A 66 -6.26 -11.39 13.47
CA PHE A 66 -5.66 -10.23 14.13
C PHE A 66 -6.64 -9.05 14.16
N HIS A 67 -6.44 -8.13 15.10
CA HIS A 67 -7.27 -6.91 15.22
C HIS A 67 -6.83 -5.82 14.24
N SER A 68 -5.57 -5.84 13.81
CA SER A 68 -5.04 -4.89 12.84
C SER A 68 -4.00 -5.53 11.91
N ILE A 69 -3.76 -4.89 10.76
CA ILE A 69 -2.65 -5.27 9.86
C ILE A 69 -1.30 -5.14 10.55
N SER A 70 -1.14 -4.17 11.44
CA SER A 70 0.11 -4.01 12.20
C SER A 70 0.39 -5.24 13.07
N ASP A 71 -0.62 -5.77 13.74
CA ASP A 71 -0.49 -6.97 14.59
C ASP A 71 -0.17 -8.21 13.73
N LEU A 72 -0.83 -8.33 12.58
CA LEU A 72 -0.59 -9.41 11.61
C LEU A 72 0.86 -9.39 11.12
N ILE A 73 1.35 -8.22 10.69
CA ILE A 73 2.73 -8.06 10.22
C ILE A 73 3.69 -8.38 11.36
N THR A 74 3.48 -7.80 12.54
CA THR A 74 4.34 -8.00 13.72
C THR A 74 4.46 -9.47 14.10
N TYR A 75 3.35 -10.22 14.02
CA TYR A 75 3.35 -11.66 14.26
C TYR A 75 4.20 -12.40 13.23
N TYR A 76 3.98 -12.17 11.92
CA TYR A 76 4.69 -12.87 10.85
C TYR A 76 6.12 -12.39 10.60
N LEU A 77 6.58 -11.34 11.29
CA LEU A 77 8.01 -11.04 11.42
C LEU A 77 8.75 -12.14 12.20
N ASN A 78 8.07 -12.80 13.14
CA ASN A 78 8.65 -13.78 14.04
C ASN A 78 8.13 -15.21 13.81
N HIS A 79 7.18 -15.39 12.90
CA HIS A 79 6.54 -16.67 12.62
C HIS A 79 6.46 -16.92 11.12
N THR A 80 6.72 -18.15 10.72
CA THR A 80 6.55 -18.60 9.33
C THR A 80 5.06 -18.79 9.03
N MET A 81 4.60 -18.19 7.94
CA MET A 81 3.31 -18.47 7.35
C MET A 81 3.44 -19.54 6.27
N ILE A 82 2.42 -20.40 6.16
CA ILE A 82 2.27 -21.32 5.03
C ILE A 82 1.25 -20.73 4.09
N PHE A 83 1.67 -20.35 2.88
CA PHE A 83 0.80 -19.77 1.86
C PHE A 83 1.04 -20.46 0.53
N ARG A 84 0.01 -21.10 -0.05
CA ARG A 84 0.10 -21.87 -1.31
C ARG A 84 1.30 -22.83 -1.34
N SER A 85 1.46 -23.59 -0.26
CA SER A 85 2.58 -24.54 -0.05
C SER A 85 3.98 -23.91 0.04
N GLN A 86 4.09 -22.58 0.13
CA GLN A 86 5.33 -21.87 0.37
C GLN A 86 5.45 -21.48 1.84
N GLN A 87 6.66 -21.60 2.39
CA GLN A 87 7.00 -21.12 3.72
C GLN A 87 7.54 -19.70 3.61
N ILE A 88 6.82 -18.73 4.15
CA ILE A 88 7.16 -17.31 4.04
C ILE A 88 7.30 -16.75 5.46
N GLN A 89 8.39 -16.06 5.73
CA GLN A 89 8.55 -15.25 6.94
C GLN A 89 8.77 -13.81 6.51
N LEU A 90 8.08 -12.87 7.15
CA LEU A 90 8.32 -11.46 6.89
C LEU A 90 9.65 -11.08 7.56
N ASN A 91 10.44 -10.25 6.90
CA ASN A 91 11.72 -9.81 7.44
C ASN A 91 11.77 -8.28 7.54
N ARG A 92 11.77 -7.62 6.38
CA ARG A 92 11.90 -6.16 6.30
C ARG A 92 10.78 -5.58 5.44
N GLY A 93 10.07 -4.61 6.01
CA GLY A 93 9.14 -3.78 5.24
C GLY A 93 9.89 -2.89 4.26
N VAL A 94 9.39 -2.78 3.04
CA VAL A 94 9.84 -1.77 2.09
C VAL A 94 9.06 -0.49 2.41
N GLY A 95 9.77 0.51 2.93
CA GLY A 95 9.20 1.83 3.19
C GLY A 95 9.02 2.63 1.91
N LEU A 96 8.39 3.79 2.04
CA LEU A 96 8.24 4.72 0.93
C LEU A 96 9.61 5.22 0.44
N ALA A 97 9.78 5.31 -0.88
CA ALA A 97 10.95 5.93 -1.45
C ALA A 97 10.93 7.46 -1.24
N SER A 98 12.08 8.12 -1.32
CA SER A 98 12.19 9.57 -1.11
C SER A 98 11.39 10.43 -2.10
N TRP A 99 11.00 9.85 -3.23
CA TRP A 99 10.19 10.47 -4.27
C TRP A 99 8.69 10.16 -4.14
N GLU A 100 8.29 9.30 -3.20
CA GLU A 100 6.88 8.96 -2.96
C GLU A 100 6.24 9.94 -1.97
N PHE A 101 5.11 10.50 -2.36
CA PHE A 101 4.34 11.44 -1.56
C PHE A 101 3.01 10.82 -1.15
N ARG A 102 2.61 11.01 0.11
CA ARG A 102 1.28 10.60 0.57
C ARG A 102 0.23 11.54 -0.03
N ALA A 103 -0.94 11.01 -0.36
CA ALA A 103 -2.01 11.84 -0.93
C ALA A 103 -2.43 13.00 0.00
N ASP A 104 -2.36 12.81 1.32
CA ASP A 104 -2.65 13.86 2.32
C ASP A 104 -1.56 14.93 2.44
N SER A 105 -0.38 14.69 1.85
CA SER A 105 0.68 15.69 1.71
C SER A 105 0.55 16.53 0.43
N LEU A 106 -0.47 16.29 -0.38
CA LEU A 106 -0.71 16.98 -1.63
C LEU A 106 -1.97 17.83 -1.54
N GLN A 107 -1.87 19.07 -1.99
CA GLN A 107 -3.02 19.95 -2.23
C GLN A 107 -3.13 20.20 -3.73
N LEU A 108 -4.27 19.81 -4.31
CA LEU A 108 -4.62 20.13 -5.70
C LEU A 108 -5.29 21.49 -5.76
N ASP A 109 -4.93 22.29 -6.76
CA ASP A 109 -5.46 23.64 -6.99
C ASP A 109 -5.97 23.75 -8.45
N GLN A 110 -5.71 24.87 -9.14
CA GLN A 110 -6.22 25.18 -10.47
C GLN A 110 -5.73 24.20 -11.56
N LEU A 111 -6.61 23.83 -12.49
CA LEU A 111 -6.23 23.15 -13.73
C LEU A 111 -5.32 24.05 -14.57
N ILE A 112 -4.14 23.56 -14.93
CA ILE A 112 -3.20 24.26 -15.82
C ILE A 112 -3.49 23.86 -17.27
N CYS A 113 -3.57 22.55 -17.55
CA CYS A 113 -3.87 22.04 -18.88
C CYS A 113 -4.41 20.61 -18.84
N MET A 114 -5.06 20.22 -19.94
CA MET A 114 -5.62 18.88 -20.15
C MET A 114 -4.86 18.20 -21.29
N PHE A 115 -4.42 16.97 -21.09
CA PHE A 115 -3.82 16.12 -22.11
C PHE A 115 -4.70 14.89 -22.36
N SER A 116 -4.44 14.17 -23.45
CA SER A 116 -5.12 12.91 -23.76
C SER A 116 -4.97 11.82 -22.70
N CYS A 117 -3.94 11.90 -21.86
CA CYS A 117 -3.62 10.92 -20.81
C CYS A 117 -3.87 11.41 -19.37
N GLY A 118 -4.51 12.57 -19.21
CA GLY A 118 -4.83 13.14 -17.91
C GLY A 118 -4.64 14.65 -17.83
N GLU A 119 -4.89 15.21 -16.66
CA GLU A 119 -4.79 16.65 -16.40
C GLU A 119 -3.50 17.02 -15.68
N VAL A 120 -3.04 18.25 -15.89
CA VAL A 120 -2.00 18.87 -15.09
C VAL A 120 -2.62 20.01 -14.31
N ARG A 121 -2.48 19.96 -12.98
CA ARG A 121 -2.96 20.97 -12.06
C ARG A 121 -1.80 21.67 -11.36
N ARG A 122 -1.99 22.91 -10.97
CA ARG A 122 -1.19 23.54 -9.93
C ARG A 122 -1.49 22.85 -8.61
N GLY A 123 -0.50 22.74 -7.74
CA GLY A 123 -0.69 22.24 -6.40
C GLY A 123 0.43 22.62 -5.47
N LYS A 124 0.35 22.10 -4.24
CA LYS A 124 1.38 22.28 -3.21
C LYS A 124 1.70 20.95 -2.56
N ILE A 125 2.98 20.74 -2.26
CA ILE A 125 3.45 19.67 -1.38
C ILE A 125 3.55 20.25 0.03
N LEU A 126 2.79 19.66 0.95
CA LEU A 126 2.78 19.97 2.37
C LEU A 126 3.76 19.05 3.07
N ARG A 127 4.78 19.63 3.71
CA ARG A 127 5.73 18.92 4.54
C ARG A 127 5.65 19.47 5.95
N LYS A 128 5.83 18.59 6.92
CA LYS A 128 5.89 19.02 8.31
C LYS A 128 7.14 19.88 8.48
N ASP A 129 6.99 21.03 9.14
CA ASP A 129 8.09 21.91 9.54
C ASP A 129 8.83 22.61 8.37
N THR A 130 8.25 22.64 7.16
CA THR A 130 8.77 23.45 6.04
C THR A 130 7.65 24.17 5.31
N ASP A 131 7.98 25.28 4.66
CA ASP A 131 7.02 25.99 3.83
C ASP A 131 6.47 25.10 2.69
N PRO A 132 5.17 25.23 2.36
CA PRO A 132 4.59 24.51 1.23
C PRO A 132 5.35 24.78 -0.06
N THR A 133 5.67 23.72 -0.81
CA THR A 133 6.34 23.84 -2.10
C THR A 133 5.33 23.84 -3.23
N ASP A 134 5.26 24.91 -4.03
CA ASP A 134 4.44 24.96 -5.24
C ASP A 134 4.96 23.95 -6.29
N VAL A 135 4.04 23.18 -6.87
CA VAL A 135 4.34 22.12 -7.84
C VAL A 135 3.29 22.05 -8.95
N ALA A 136 3.65 21.43 -10.07
CA ALA A 136 2.71 20.95 -11.07
C ALA A 136 2.44 19.45 -10.83
N ILE A 137 1.16 19.07 -10.73
CA ILE A 137 0.72 17.70 -10.47
C ILE A 137 0.06 17.17 -11.74
N LYS A 138 0.71 16.19 -12.36
CA LYS A 138 0.15 15.45 -13.50
C LYS A 138 -0.61 14.23 -12.98
N THR A 139 -1.90 14.17 -13.27
CA THR A 139 -2.66 12.94 -13.09
C THR A 139 -2.46 12.04 -14.31
N VAL A 140 -2.45 10.74 -14.08
CA VAL A 140 -2.41 9.72 -15.13
C VAL A 140 -3.67 8.89 -14.98
N GLY A 141 -4.54 8.94 -15.98
CA GLY A 141 -5.80 8.21 -15.97
C GLY A 141 -6.29 8.00 -17.39
N TYR A 142 -6.98 6.88 -17.62
CA TYR A 142 -7.74 6.68 -18.84
C TYR A 142 -9.03 7.48 -18.72
N LEU A 143 -9.31 8.35 -19.69
CA LEU A 143 -10.65 8.89 -19.86
C LEU A 143 -11.55 7.71 -20.26
N VAL A 144 -12.37 7.25 -19.31
CA VAL A 144 -13.44 6.26 -19.55
C VAL A 144 -14.68 6.99 -20.00
#